data_AF-A0A2V6P5W8-F1
#
_entry.id   AF-A0A2V6P5W8-F1
#
_cell.length_a   1.000
_cell.length_b   1.000
_cell.length_c   1.000
_cell.angle_alpha   90.00
_cell.angle_beta   90.00
_cell.angle_gamma   90.00
#
_symmetry.space_group_name_H-M   'P 1'
#
loop_
_entity.id
_entity.type
_entity.pdbx_description
1 polymer ?
#
loop_
_entity_poly.entity_id
_entity_poly.type
_entity_poly.pdbx_seq_one_letter_code
_entity_poly.pdbx_strand_id
1 'polypeptide(L)' 'MNIPDQPIAMSHQIHTYTELLQQIHHDLRTQHPEWVEPNGESSMCDSYEARLMELLDPLTRRGSNESIAAPHRALA' A
#
# COMPACT_ATOMS: atom_id res chain seq x y z
N MET A 1 -4.81 31.77 -19.95
CA MET A 1 -4.01 30.63 -20.41
C MET A 1 -4.64 29.39 -19.81
N ASN A 2 -5.21 28.52 -20.64
CA ASN A 2 -5.93 27.32 -20.22
C ASN A 2 -4.90 26.23 -19.91
N ILE A 3 -4.80 25.78 -18.66
CA ILE A 3 -4.03 24.58 -18.33
C ILE A 3 -4.94 23.42 -18.69
N PRO A 4 -4.58 22.55 -19.66
CA PRO A 4 -5.43 21.44 -20.04
C PRO A 4 -5.54 20.51 -18.83
N ASP A 5 -6.78 20.16 -18.48
CA ASP A 5 -7.16 19.15 -17.51
C ASP A 5 -6.31 17.89 -17.68
N GLN A 6 -5.20 17.82 -16.95
CA GLN A 6 -4.55 16.54 -16.68
C GLN A 6 -5.57 15.74 -15.90
N PRO A 7 -5.85 14.48 -16.29
CA PRO A 7 -6.72 13.65 -15.49
C PRO A 7 -6.06 13.57 -14.11
N ILE A 8 -6.67 14.23 -13.12
CA ILE A 8 -6.41 13.94 -11.72
C ILE A 8 -6.63 12.44 -11.66
N ALA A 9 -5.55 11.67 -11.53
CA ALA A 9 -5.63 10.23 -11.40
C ALA A 9 -6.65 10.01 -10.30
N MET A 10 -7.85 9.55 -10.69
CA MET A 10 -8.95 9.38 -9.76
C MET A 10 -8.42 8.39 -8.75
N SER A 11 -8.06 8.88 -7.57
CA SER A 11 -7.60 8.04 -6.49
C SER A 11 -8.80 7.17 -6.14
N HIS A 12 -8.83 5.95 -6.68
CA HIS A 12 -9.84 4.98 -6.30
C HIS A 12 -9.81 4.93 -4.78
N GLN A 13 -10.97 5.14 -4.16
CA GLN A 13 -11.05 5.08 -2.72
C GLN A 13 -10.80 3.62 -2.34
N ILE A 14 -9.70 3.38 -1.63
CA ILE A 14 -9.25 2.04 -1.31
C ILE A 14 -9.91 1.65 0.02
N HIS A 15 -10.78 0.65 -0.02
CA HIS A 15 -11.63 0.30 1.12
C HIS A 15 -10.97 -0.74 2.03
N THR A 16 -9.97 -1.46 1.51
CA THR A 16 -9.26 -2.52 2.22
C THR A 16 -7.76 -2.51 1.91
N TYR A 17 -6.97 -3.03 2.85
CA TYR A 17 -5.53 -3.18 2.69
C TYR A 17 -5.15 -4.02 1.46
N THR A 18 -5.93 -5.05 1.15
CA THR A 18 -5.71 -5.92 -0.01
C THR A 18 -5.92 -5.19 -1.34
N GLU A 19 -6.93 -4.32 -1.43
CA GLU A 19 -7.15 -3.49 -2.61
C GLU A 19 -6.00 -2.50 -2.84
N LEU A 20 -5.39 -1.97 -1.77
CA LEU A 20 -4.21 -1.10 -1.88
C LEU A 20 -3.04 -1.83 -2.53
N LEU A 21 -2.75 -3.04 -2.06
CA LEU A 21 -1.68 -3.87 -2.62
C LEU A 21 -1.92 -4.17 -4.10
N GLN A 22 -3.16 -4.54 -4.46
CA GLN A 22 -3.53 -4.82 -5.85
C GLN A 22 -3.38 -3.59 -6.75
N GLN A 23 -3.76 -2.41 -6.28
CA GLN A 23 -3.61 -1.18 -7.06
C GLN A 23 -2.12 -0.85 -7.26
N ILE A 24 -1.31 -0.92 -6.20
CA ILE A 24 0.14 -0.69 -6.29
C ILE A 24 0.79 -1.68 -7.26
N HIS A 25 0.41 -2.95 -7.20
CA HIS A 25 0.91 -3.99 -8.10
C HIS A 25 0.55 -3.69 -9.57
N HIS A 26 -0.70 -3.31 -9.83
CA HIS A 26 -1.15 -2.93 -11.18
C HIS A 26 -0.45 -1.67 -11.70
N ASP A 27 -0.31 -0.65 -10.86
CA ASP A 27 0.32 0.62 -11.21
C ASP A 27 1.81 0.43 -11.50
N LEU A 28 2.51 -0.41 -10.72
CA LEU A 28 3.91 -0.76 -10.96
C LEU A 28 4.10 -1.42 -12.31
N ARG A 29 3.24 -2.36 -12.66
CA ARG A 29 3.28 -3.06 -13.95
C ARG A 29 3.05 -2.12 -15.13
N THR A 30 2.14 -1.16 -14.96
CA THR A 30 1.82 -0.16 -15.98
C THR A 30 2.99 0.82 -16.17
N GLN A 31 3.66 1.20 -15.09
CA GLN A 31 4.82 2.11 -15.11
C GLN A 31 6.10 1.44 -15.60
N HIS A 32 6.26 0.14 -15.34
CA HIS A 32 7.45 -0.65 -15.68
C HIS A 32 7.12 -1.84 -16.59
N PRO A 33 6.67 -1.59 -17.84
CA PRO A 33 6.38 -2.66 -18.79
C PRO A 33 7.64 -3.51 -19.10
N GLU A 34 8.84 -2.97 -18.91
CA GLU A 34 10.11 -3.68 -19.10
C GLU A 34 10.35 -4.79 -18.06
N TRP A 35 9.64 -4.77 -16.93
CA TRP A 35 9.71 -5.84 -15.93
C TRP A 35 8.72 -6.97 -16.20
N VAL A 36 7.83 -6.80 -17.18
CA VAL A 36 6.78 -7.77 -17.50
C VAL A 36 7.29 -8.75 -18.55
N GLU A 37 7.30 -10.01 -18.18
CA GLU A 37 7.70 -11.11 -19.05
C GLU A 37 6.63 -11.41 -20.10
N PRO A 38 6.96 -12.11 -21.21
CA PRO A 38 6.01 -12.41 -22.28
C PRO A 38 4.79 -13.23 -21.84
N ASN A 39 4.92 -14.02 -20.77
CA ASN A 39 3.83 -14.76 -20.14
C ASN A 39 2.90 -13.85 -19.30
N GLY A 40 3.29 -12.58 -19.14
CA GLY A 40 2.58 -11.62 -18.32
C GLY A 40 2.85 -11.77 -16.83
N GLU A 41 3.95 -12.38 -16.41
CA GLU A 41 4.42 -12.34 -15.02
C GLU A 41 5.50 -11.27 -14.85
N SER A 42 5.82 -10.91 -13.61
CA SER A 42 6.91 -9.98 -13.33
C SER A 42 7.54 -10.29 -11.98
N SER A 43 8.62 -11.08 -12.02
CA SER A 43 9.39 -11.43 -10.82
C SER A 43 9.85 -10.21 -10.01
N MET A 44 10.07 -9.06 -10.68
CA MET A 44 10.39 -7.80 -10.02
C MET A 44 9.19 -7.21 -9.29
N CYS A 45 7.99 -7.20 -9.90
CA CYS A 45 6.78 -6.74 -9.22
C CYS A 45 6.48 -7.61 -7.98
N ASP A 46 6.60 -8.93 -8.10
CA ASP A 46 6.39 -9.87 -6.99
C ASP A 46 7.36 -9.58 -5.83
N SER A 47 8.63 -9.29 -6.15
CA SER A 47 9.66 -8.92 -5.15
C SER A 47 9.33 -7.61 -4.44
N TYR A 48 8.80 -6.62 -5.17
CA TYR A 48 8.35 -5.36 -4.58
C TYR A 48 7.14 -5.56 -3.67
N GLU A 49 6.17 -6.36 -4.10
CA GLU A 49 4.98 -6.68 -3.30
C GLU A 49 5.36 -7.40 -2.00
N ALA A 50 6.23 -8.41 -2.06
CA ALA A 50 6.74 -9.12 -0.89
C ALA A 50 7.42 -8.16 0.10
N ARG A 51 8.32 -7.30 -0.39
CA ARG A 51 9.01 -6.31 0.44
C ARG A 51 8.06 -5.28 1.04
N LEU A 52 7.03 -4.87 0.29
CA LEU A 52 6.02 -3.96 0.77
C LEU A 52 5.23 -4.59 1.93
N MET A 53 4.83 -5.85 1.81
CA MET A 53 4.16 -6.58 2.89
C MET A 53 5.04 -6.68 4.15
N GLU A 54 6.34 -6.98 4.00
CA GLU A 54 7.28 -7.00 5.14
C GLU A 54 7.40 -5.65 5.85
N LEU A 55 7.42 -4.54 5.10
CA LEU A 55 7.50 -3.20 5.68
C LEU A 55 6.21 -2.79 6.40
N LEU A 56 5.06 -3.32 5.97
CA LEU A 56 3.76 -3.00 6.53
C LEU A 56 3.35 -3.94 7.68
N ASP A 57 3.93 -5.14 7.78
CA ASP A 57 3.67 -6.11 8.86
C ASP A 57 3.83 -5.52 10.29
N PRO A 58 4.87 -4.73 10.60
CA PRO A 58 4.98 -4.09 11.91
C PRO A 58 3.85 -3.09 12.19
N LEU A 59 3.33 -2.41 11.16
CA LEU A 59 2.28 -1.41 11.29
C LEU A 59 0.90 -2.06 11.52
N THR A 60 0.63 -3.18 10.84
CA THR A 60 -0.59 -3.97 11.07
C THR A 60 -0.55 -4.65 12.45
N ARG A 61 0.64 -5.08 12.92
CA ARG A 61 0.81 -5.68 14.25
C ARG A 61 0.74 -4.68 15.41
N ARG A 62 1.30 -3.48 15.25
CA ARG A 62 1.33 -2.46 16.31
C ARG A 62 -0.04 -1.83 16.57
N GLY A 63 -0.88 -1.70 15.55
CA GLY A 63 -2.24 -1.15 15.68
C GLY A 63 -3.17 -1.96 16.62
N SER A 64 -2.79 -3.19 16.99
CA SER A 64 -3.60 -4.07 17.84
C SER A 64 -3.17 -4.14 19.31
N ASN A 65 -2.05 -3.52 19.72
CA ASN A 65 -1.48 -3.70 21.06
C ASN A 65 -1.23 -2.42 21.87
N GLU A 66 -1.72 -1.26 21.43
CA GLU A 66 -1.70 -0.04 22.24
C GLU A 66 -3.11 0.49 22.53
N SER A 67 -3.97 -0.38 23.08
CA SER A 67 -4.98 0.13 24.01
C SER A 67 -4.20 0.64 25.22
N ILE A 68 -4.13 1.96 25.32
CA ILE A 68 -3.50 2.73 26.40
C ILE A 68 -4.11 2.25 27.72
N ALA A 69 -3.48 1.27 28.36
CA ALA A 69 -3.65 1.01 29.77
C ALA A 69 -2.95 2.16 30.51
N ALA A 70 -3.63 3.30 30.57
CA ALA A 70 -3.27 4.37 31.48
C ALA A 70 -3.47 3.85 32.92
N PRO A 71 -2.45 3.82 33.79
CA PRO A 71 -2.70 3.72 35.21
C PRO A 71 -3.00 5.13 35.74
N HIS A 72 -4.19 5.65 35.46
CA HIS A 72 -4.74 6.77 36.22
C HIS A 72 -5.71 6.23 37.28
N ARG A 73 -5.20 6.00 38.50
CA ARG A 73 -5.84 6.13 39.84
C ARG A 73 -5.18 5.15 40.82
N ALA A 74 -4.78 5.52 42.03
CA ALA A 74 -4.86 6.78 42.75
C ALA A 74 -3.84 6.75 43.90
N LEU A 75 -3.10 7.84 44.09
CA LEU A 75 -2.55 8.19 45.40
C LEU A 75 -3.57 9.10 46.08
N ALA A 76 -4.30 8.58 47.06
CA ALA A 76 -4.88 9.29 48.19
C ALA A 76 -5.38 8.27 49.21
#